data_AF-A0A7J0BIQ5-F1
#
_entry.id   AF-A0A7J0BIQ5-F1
#
_cell.length_a   1.000
_cell.length_b   1.000
_cell.length_c   1.000
_cell.angle_alpha   90.00
_cell.angle_beta   90.00
_cell.angle_gamma   90.00
#
_symmetry.space_group_name_H-M   'P 1'
#
loop_
_entity.id
_entity.type
_entity.pdbx_description
1 polymer ?
#
loop_
_entity_poly.entity_id
_entity_poly.type
_entity_poly.pdbx_seq_one_letter_code
_entity_poly.pdbx_strand_id
1 'polypeptide(L)'
;MPSRLFPALPHRLAFMVIMAVLLACGTAGKDAHARNVRVRGNMDSLISFELSKTVIDTDAASTFHLSFVVPKSYSSPTFSQVVHDFNLQFTPQPDKQTTYTDNRGNEIVEGQWNTPPSAVTAQVRFKAANTTKLGTLRSTAPFPVVNIPREAVDYLFGSEQVQTDDPRIRDLARELTTGAQTQYDAVQRICEWIVDNVRYVNPPQRFDALFSLDTGTGNCQNFSHLAAALMRTVGIPVRVVNGITLDEPYDIALSGDVMRTRMGLGRHSWIEVWFPDLGWTPYNPQSTAMFIANRFIRIEVGLDNRETVNDSKVKWITRRGSTRRPNVQEVFASEFGSDSVSLTGKEYADGPLKRLMLPVVEAGTPVAAIPDSDPPAQEGRKTGQKARRHAGKTTEPDATYPAKPPRLKPRTTTGKAGKTQLKKGAAVALGNMDFPQNIDFSTYSDAPETLNGVMTLNRNFMVETAEYATTRLRQYAQVFTLPRALSLKDISLALHRYGGGGSLWIDLMEDDAGKPGELVATSEIIPVSGISMRPGYRWVTFPFRLHTASLGQNTLTLKSGNYWIGLGYTGDPVINWFFTYGKPVGPEGGTRFRDALLSDWGGALSYEFNYRVRGVVR
;
A
#
# COMPACT_ATOMS: atom_id res chain seq x y z
N MET A 1 -57.23 -71.06 -14.47
CA MET A 1 -56.47 -71.60 -15.62
C MET A 1 -57.12 -71.09 -16.90
N PRO A 2 -56.42 -70.93 -18.04
CA PRO A 2 -54.96 -71.00 -18.31
C PRO A 2 -54.33 -69.57 -18.33
N SER A 3 -53.06 -69.30 -17.97
CA SER A 3 -51.76 -69.63 -18.61
C SER A 3 -51.57 -69.01 -20.01
N ARG A 4 -50.77 -67.95 -20.19
CA ARG A 4 -49.29 -67.89 -20.36
C ARG A 4 -48.92 -67.69 -21.84
N LEU A 5 -48.07 -66.69 -22.15
CA LEU A 5 -46.80 -66.85 -22.89
C LEU A 5 -46.08 -65.49 -23.10
N PHE A 6 -44.81 -65.45 -22.68
CA PHE A 6 -43.74 -64.50 -23.09
C PHE A 6 -43.09 -65.03 -24.40
N PRO A 7 -42.16 -64.34 -25.13
CA PRO A 7 -41.19 -63.30 -24.72
C PRO A 7 -41.27 -62.01 -25.59
N ALA A 8 -40.33 -61.06 -25.67
CA ALA A 8 -38.93 -60.98 -25.21
C ALA A 8 -38.46 -59.52 -24.89
N LEU A 9 -37.15 -59.33 -24.71
CA LEU A 9 -36.43 -58.05 -24.64
C LEU A 9 -35.26 -58.08 -25.66
N PRO A 10 -34.67 -56.93 -26.07
CA PRO A 10 -33.44 -56.51 -25.37
C PRO A 10 -33.20 -54.99 -25.21
N HIS A 11 -32.64 -54.64 -24.05
CA HIS A 11 -31.55 -53.66 -23.79
C HIS A 11 -31.61 -52.23 -24.42
N ARG A 12 -31.44 -51.12 -23.68
CA ARG A 12 -30.71 -50.92 -22.40
C ARG A 12 -31.40 -49.92 -21.43
N LEU A 13 -31.22 -50.23 -20.14
CA LEU A 13 -31.32 -49.45 -18.89
C LEU A 13 -31.81 -47.98 -18.99
N ALA A 14 -32.92 -47.57 -18.35
CA ALA A 14 -33.29 -47.52 -16.90
C ALA A 14 -33.03 -46.11 -16.30
N PHE A 15 -34.08 -45.30 -16.08
CA PHE A 15 -34.94 -45.22 -14.86
C PHE A 15 -34.21 -44.63 -13.63
N MET A 16 -34.53 -43.36 -13.30
CA MET A 16 -35.42 -42.90 -12.19
C MET A 16 -34.66 -42.76 -10.85
N VAL A 17 -34.62 -41.58 -10.21
CA VAL A 17 -35.69 -40.91 -9.42
C VAL A 17 -36.09 -41.82 -8.24
N ILE A 18 -35.78 -41.47 -6.98
CA ILE A 18 -36.69 -40.76 -6.04
C ILE A 18 -35.94 -40.27 -4.76
N MET A 19 -36.40 -39.12 -4.22
CA MET A 19 -36.29 -38.55 -2.84
C MET A 19 -34.98 -38.52 -2.01
N ALA A 20 -34.53 -37.29 -1.76
CA ALA A 20 -34.58 -36.54 -0.47
C ALA A 20 -34.08 -37.13 0.87
N VAL A 21 -33.47 -36.21 1.65
CA VAL A 21 -33.14 -36.26 3.10
C VAL A 21 -31.90 -37.08 3.50
N LEU A 22 -30.74 -36.41 3.62
CA LEU A 22 -30.00 -36.28 4.89
C LEU A 22 -28.73 -35.41 4.78
N LEU A 23 -28.31 -34.90 5.95
CA LEU A 23 -26.99 -34.36 6.29
C LEU A 23 -26.54 -33.06 5.59
N ALA A 24 -26.96 -31.96 6.22
CA ALA A 24 -26.09 -30.80 6.38
C ALA A 24 -24.72 -31.25 6.93
N CYS A 25 -23.67 -31.07 6.13
CA CYS A 25 -22.29 -31.14 6.58
C CYS A 25 -21.67 -29.77 6.31
N GLY A 26 -21.64 -28.92 7.35
CA GLY A 26 -21.26 -27.52 7.20
C GLY A 26 -19.79 -27.36 6.81
N THR A 27 -19.52 -26.72 5.67
CA THR A 27 -18.35 -25.85 5.60
C THR A 27 -18.80 -24.47 6.02
N ALA A 28 -18.48 -24.07 7.25
CA ALA A 28 -18.59 -22.69 7.69
C ALA A 28 -17.56 -21.85 6.90
N GLY A 29 -17.94 -21.44 5.70
CA GLY A 29 -17.35 -20.29 5.05
C GLY A 29 -17.78 -19.08 5.86
N LYS A 30 -17.06 -18.77 6.96
CA LYS A 30 -17.21 -17.50 7.66
C LYS A 30 -17.06 -16.41 6.60
N ASP A 31 -18.11 -15.61 6.44
CA ASP A 31 -18.23 -14.70 5.31
C ASP A 31 -17.02 -13.80 5.18
N ALA A 32 -16.39 -13.86 4.01
CA ALA A 32 -15.41 -12.86 3.58
C ALA A 32 -16.17 -11.59 3.19
N HIS A 33 -16.79 -10.95 4.18
CA HIS A 33 -17.47 -9.67 4.01
C HIS A 33 -16.46 -8.64 3.50
N ALA A 34 -16.84 -7.96 2.43
CA ALA A 34 -16.22 -6.75 1.93
C ALA A 34 -16.04 -5.71 3.06
N ARG A 35 -14.93 -4.96 3.13
CA ARG A 35 -14.63 -4.02 4.23
C ARG A 35 -14.14 -2.67 3.78
N ASN A 36 -15.07 -1.73 3.68
CA ASN A 36 -14.73 -0.32 3.80
C ASN A 36 -14.61 0.05 5.28
N VAL A 37 -13.49 0.68 5.66
CA VAL A 37 -13.31 1.26 6.99
C VAL A 37 -13.61 2.75 6.87
N ARG A 38 -14.83 3.15 7.25
CA ARG A 38 -15.19 4.58 7.27
C ARG A 38 -14.55 5.22 8.49
N VAL A 39 -13.61 6.13 8.26
CA VAL A 39 -12.82 6.82 9.28
C VAL A 39 -13.38 8.23 9.49
N ARG A 40 -13.43 8.67 10.75
CA ARG A 40 -13.77 10.04 11.15
C ARG A 40 -12.75 10.60 12.13
N GLY A 41 -12.51 11.90 12.07
CA GLY A 41 -11.65 12.61 13.01
C GLY A 41 -10.57 13.45 12.31
N ASN A 42 -9.52 13.83 13.05
CA ASN A 42 -8.46 14.70 12.56
C ASN A 42 -7.07 14.12 12.83
N MET A 43 -6.11 14.51 11.98
CA MET A 43 -4.68 14.35 12.20
C MET A 43 -3.99 15.69 11.93
N ASP A 44 -3.19 16.18 12.85
CA ASP A 44 -2.47 17.46 12.73
C ASP A 44 -1.01 17.24 13.16
N SER A 45 -0.03 17.65 12.35
CA SER A 45 1.40 17.57 12.70
C SER A 45 2.18 18.78 12.24
N LEU A 46 3.18 19.16 13.02
CA LEU A 46 4.26 20.06 12.60
C LEU A 46 5.54 19.24 12.48
N ILE A 47 5.96 19.00 11.24
CA ILE A 47 7.13 18.19 10.91
C ILE A 47 8.29 19.13 10.57
N SER A 48 9.43 18.99 11.26
CA SER A 48 10.73 19.46 10.79
C SER A 48 11.31 18.36 9.89
N PHE A 49 11.56 18.66 8.61
CA PHE A 49 12.07 17.69 7.64
C PHE A 49 13.46 18.09 7.15
N GLU A 50 14.37 17.11 7.08
CA GLU A 50 15.68 17.25 6.45
C GLU A 50 15.93 16.10 5.46
N LEU A 51 16.49 16.48 4.30
CA LEU A 51 16.99 15.57 3.27
C LEU A 51 18.45 15.93 2.99
N SER A 52 19.35 14.99 3.27
CA SER A 52 20.77 15.10 2.95
C SER A 52 21.11 14.17 1.79
N LYS A 53 21.61 14.74 0.70
CA LYS A 53 21.97 14.06 -0.54
C LYS A 53 23.45 14.25 -0.80
N THR A 54 24.25 13.19 -0.68
CA THR A 54 25.68 13.23 -1.00
C THR A 54 25.95 12.44 -2.27
N VAL A 55 26.67 13.06 -3.20
CA VAL A 55 27.12 12.42 -4.44
C VAL A 55 28.64 12.48 -4.47
N ILE A 56 29.29 11.31 -4.47
CA ILE A 56 30.74 11.15 -4.58
C ILE A 56 31.15 10.77 -6.00
N ASP A 57 32.44 10.82 -6.31
CA ASP A 57 33.01 10.58 -7.65
C ASP A 57 32.46 11.55 -8.73
N THR A 58 32.02 12.74 -8.32
CA THR A 58 31.50 13.76 -9.24
C THR A 58 32.59 14.32 -10.16
N ASP A 59 33.85 14.30 -9.73
CA ASP A 59 35.04 14.69 -10.51
C ASP A 59 35.32 13.76 -11.70
N ALA A 60 34.70 12.57 -11.73
CA ALA A 60 34.69 11.68 -12.88
C ALA A 60 33.92 12.27 -14.09
N ALA A 61 33.16 13.34 -13.87
CA ALA A 61 32.42 14.05 -14.91
C ALA A 61 33.21 15.26 -15.48
N SER A 62 32.76 15.73 -16.63
CA SER A 62 33.14 17.03 -17.23
C SER A 62 32.14 18.12 -16.86
N THR A 63 30.86 17.78 -16.68
CA THR A 63 29.84 18.62 -16.05
C THR A 63 28.98 17.77 -15.12
N PHE A 64 28.54 18.36 -14.02
CA PHE A 64 27.65 17.72 -13.03
C PHE A 64 26.51 18.66 -12.69
N HIS A 65 25.30 18.12 -12.55
CA HIS A 65 24.09 18.85 -12.17
C HIS A 65 23.33 18.07 -11.10
N LEU A 66 22.78 18.80 -10.13
CA LEU A 66 21.92 18.26 -9.09
C LEU A 66 20.74 19.21 -8.88
N SER A 67 19.51 18.70 -8.96
CA SER A 67 18.30 19.51 -8.79
C SER A 67 17.36 19.01 -7.69
N PHE A 68 16.62 19.94 -7.10
CA PHE A 68 15.60 19.74 -6.07
C PHE A 68 14.32 20.49 -6.43
N VAL A 69 13.17 19.94 -6.07
CA VAL A 69 11.86 20.62 -6.22
C VAL A 69 11.57 21.36 -4.93
N VAL A 70 11.13 22.62 -5.06
CA VAL A 70 10.63 23.41 -3.93
C VAL A 70 9.25 22.85 -3.54
N PRO A 71 9.09 22.26 -2.35
CA PRO A 71 7.81 21.74 -1.89
C PRO A 71 6.84 22.89 -1.71
N LYS A 72 5.63 22.75 -2.27
CA LYS A 72 4.60 23.80 -2.23
C LYS A 72 3.55 23.53 -1.17
N SER A 73 3.03 24.60 -0.59
CA SER A 73 1.80 24.54 0.21
C SER A 73 0.64 24.11 -0.69
N TYR A 74 -0.25 23.26 -0.16
CA TYR A 74 -1.30 22.59 -0.89
C TYR A 74 -2.54 22.41 -0.01
N SER A 75 -3.73 22.45 -0.61
CA SER A 75 -4.99 22.18 0.08
C SER A 75 -5.92 21.37 -0.81
N SER A 76 -6.65 20.46 -0.18
CA SER A 76 -7.66 19.57 -0.75
C SER A 76 -8.79 19.40 0.29
N PRO A 77 -9.93 18.78 -0.04
CA PRO A 77 -11.05 18.63 0.90
C PRO A 77 -10.70 17.95 2.22
N THR A 78 -9.73 17.04 2.21
CA THR A 78 -9.36 16.21 3.37
C THR A 78 -7.94 16.42 3.86
N PHE A 79 -7.02 16.93 3.03
CA PHE A 79 -5.61 17.10 3.38
C PHE A 79 -5.09 18.49 3.00
N SER A 80 -4.33 19.11 3.89
CA SER A 80 -3.59 20.34 3.60
C SER A 80 -2.16 20.26 4.15
N GLN A 81 -1.22 20.80 3.37
CA GLN A 81 0.19 20.96 3.72
C GLN A 81 0.53 22.45 3.64
N VAL A 82 1.15 23.01 4.67
CA VAL A 82 1.75 24.36 4.63
C VAL A 82 3.25 24.25 4.85
N VAL A 83 4.02 24.73 3.88
CA VAL A 83 5.49 24.70 3.91
C VAL A 83 6.02 26.02 4.48
N HIS A 84 6.92 25.91 5.44
CA HIS A 84 7.63 27.02 6.06
C HIS A 84 9.15 26.80 6.00
N ASP A 85 9.92 27.88 6.08
CA ASP A 85 11.38 27.87 6.29
C ASP A 85 12.18 27.02 5.27
N PHE A 86 11.74 26.96 4.00
CA PHE A 86 12.45 26.18 2.98
C PHE A 86 13.86 26.72 2.72
N ASN A 87 14.84 25.84 2.89
CA ASN A 87 16.25 26.09 2.71
C ASN A 87 16.88 24.93 1.92
N LEU A 88 17.50 25.25 0.78
CA LEU A 88 18.35 24.33 0.02
C LEU A 88 19.77 24.90 0.01
N GLN A 89 20.74 24.09 0.42
CA GLN A 89 22.15 24.46 0.47
C GLN A 89 22.99 23.40 -0.23
N PHE A 90 23.80 23.84 -1.20
CA PHE A 90 24.81 23.01 -1.87
C PHE A 90 26.21 23.23 -1.28
N THR A 91 26.98 22.16 -1.12
CA THR A 91 28.36 22.17 -0.62
C THR A 91 29.22 21.17 -1.40
N PRO A 92 30.26 21.61 -2.14
CA PRO A 92 30.58 22.99 -2.49
C PRO A 92 29.45 23.69 -3.26
N GLN A 93 29.46 25.02 -3.30
CA GLN A 93 28.50 25.80 -4.10
C GLN A 93 28.66 25.50 -5.60
N PRO A 94 27.57 25.54 -6.40
CA PRO A 94 27.63 25.39 -7.84
C PRO A 94 28.22 26.62 -8.54
N ASP A 95 28.84 26.42 -9.70
CA ASP A 95 29.26 27.50 -10.61
C ASP A 95 28.06 28.31 -11.12
N LYS A 96 26.89 27.67 -11.21
CA LYS A 96 25.61 28.28 -11.59
C LYS A 96 24.47 27.60 -10.86
N GLN A 97 23.60 28.40 -10.22
CA GLN A 97 22.31 27.95 -9.73
C GLN A 97 21.20 28.56 -10.59
N THR A 98 20.19 27.77 -10.93
CA THR A 98 19.00 28.22 -11.68
C THR A 98 17.73 27.75 -10.99
N THR A 99 16.70 28.60 -11.02
CA THR A 99 15.35 28.24 -10.60
C THR A 99 14.42 28.36 -11.81
N TYR A 100 13.63 27.34 -12.08
CA TYR A 100 12.64 27.33 -13.16
C TYR A 100 11.37 26.58 -12.74
N THR A 101 10.28 26.77 -13.47
CA THR A 101 9.03 26.03 -13.27
C THR A 101 8.75 25.16 -14.48
N ASP A 102 8.36 23.91 -14.26
CA ASP A 102 8.01 22.99 -15.35
C ASP A 102 6.55 23.17 -15.84
N ASN A 103 6.16 22.41 -16.86
CA ASN A 103 4.83 22.46 -17.45
C ASN A 103 3.70 21.99 -16.50
N ARG A 104 4.04 21.48 -15.31
CA ARG A 104 3.09 21.01 -14.27
C ARG A 104 3.01 21.97 -13.08
N GLY A 105 3.80 23.04 -13.09
CA GLY A 105 3.86 24.02 -12.00
C GLY A 105 4.79 23.62 -10.85
N ASN A 106 5.58 22.55 -10.99
CA ASN A 106 6.64 22.23 -10.03
C ASN A 106 7.76 23.26 -10.21
N GLU A 107 8.29 23.77 -9.11
CA GLU A 107 9.40 24.72 -9.12
C GLU A 107 10.68 23.98 -8.76
N ILE A 108 11.71 24.10 -9.60
CA ILE A 108 12.93 23.31 -9.55
C ILE A 108 14.12 24.24 -9.39
N VAL A 109 14.97 23.96 -8.41
CA VAL A 109 16.28 24.59 -8.24
C VAL A 109 17.35 23.60 -8.69
N GLU A 110 18.13 23.95 -9.71
CA GLU A 110 19.25 23.15 -10.23
C GLU A 110 20.58 23.88 -9.99
N GLY A 111 21.52 23.18 -9.33
CA GLY A 111 22.93 23.55 -9.29
C GLY A 111 23.73 22.86 -10.41
N GLN A 112 24.65 23.58 -11.02
CA GLN A 112 25.56 23.10 -12.07
C GLN A 112 27.03 23.35 -11.68
N TRP A 113 27.87 22.34 -11.87
CA TRP A 113 29.33 22.40 -11.73
C TRP A 113 29.99 22.06 -13.07
N ASN A 114 30.78 22.98 -13.59
CA ASN A 114 31.59 22.86 -14.81
C ASN A 114 33.00 22.34 -14.50
N THR A 115 33.46 22.49 -13.24
CA THR A 115 34.58 21.72 -12.70
C THR A 115 34.11 20.98 -11.45
N PRO A 116 33.49 19.80 -11.59
CA PRO A 116 32.93 19.09 -10.46
C PRO A 116 33.99 18.74 -9.40
N PRO A 117 33.73 18.96 -8.10
CA PRO A 117 34.59 18.49 -7.01
C PRO A 117 34.55 16.96 -6.89
N SER A 118 35.31 16.36 -5.98
CA SER A 118 35.25 14.91 -5.70
C SER A 118 33.93 14.47 -5.06
N ALA A 119 33.23 15.37 -4.37
CA ALA A 119 31.89 15.15 -3.84
C ALA A 119 31.08 16.44 -3.81
N VAL A 120 29.77 16.31 -4.02
CA VAL A 120 28.75 17.36 -3.84
C VAL A 120 27.72 16.85 -2.84
N THR A 121 27.49 17.62 -1.77
CA THR A 121 26.38 17.41 -0.83
C THR A 121 25.34 18.51 -1.01
N ALA A 122 24.07 18.15 -0.99
CA ALA A 122 22.94 19.06 -0.86
C ALA A 122 22.16 18.76 0.42
N GLN A 123 21.80 19.81 1.15
CA GLN A 123 20.93 19.75 2.31
C GLN A 123 19.65 20.53 2.01
N VAL A 124 18.51 19.84 2.07
CA VAL A 124 17.17 20.44 2.00
C VAL A 124 16.57 20.38 3.39
N ARG A 125 16.12 21.52 3.92
CA ARG A 125 15.39 21.64 5.18
C ARG A 125 14.12 22.47 4.98
N PHE A 126 13.04 22.09 5.63
CA PHE A 126 11.82 22.88 5.75
C PHE A 126 10.97 22.37 6.90
N LYS A 127 9.93 23.12 7.26
CA LYS A 127 8.84 22.62 8.11
C LYS A 127 7.58 22.41 7.29
N ALA A 128 6.89 21.30 7.53
CA ALA A 128 5.57 21.01 6.96
C ALA A 128 4.54 20.95 8.09
N ALA A 129 3.62 21.92 8.10
CA ALA A 129 2.41 21.85 8.91
C ALA A 129 1.35 21.11 8.11
N ASN A 130 1.10 19.85 8.48
CA ASN A 130 0.22 18.94 7.77
C ASN A 130 -1.04 18.65 8.58
N THR A 131 -2.19 18.75 7.92
CA THR A 131 -3.50 18.49 8.53
C THR A 131 -4.30 17.57 7.64
N THR A 132 -4.93 16.56 8.23
CA THR A 132 -5.95 15.70 7.60
C THR A 132 -7.26 15.80 8.38
N LYS A 133 -8.37 16.12 7.71
CA LYS A 133 -9.70 16.23 8.32
C LYS A 133 -10.66 15.26 7.64
N LEU A 134 -11.11 14.26 8.39
CA LEU A 134 -12.02 13.21 7.94
C LEU A 134 -13.43 13.50 8.47
N GLY A 135 -13.98 14.62 7.98
CA GLY A 135 -15.40 14.94 8.13
C GLY A 135 -16.28 14.11 7.19
N THR A 136 -17.58 14.41 7.15
CA THR A 136 -18.42 13.91 6.05
C THR A 136 -18.15 14.74 4.80
N LEU A 137 -17.68 14.09 3.73
CA LEU A 137 -17.63 14.68 2.39
C LEU A 137 -19.00 14.56 1.71
N ARG A 138 -19.33 15.51 0.84
CA ARG A 138 -20.50 15.46 -0.04
C ARG A 138 -20.01 15.58 -1.47
N SER A 139 -20.48 14.71 -2.36
CA SER A 139 -20.23 14.84 -3.79
C SER A 139 -21.45 14.44 -4.60
N THR A 140 -21.77 15.25 -5.60
CA THR A 140 -22.82 15.07 -6.61
C THR A 140 -22.26 15.11 -8.03
N ALA A 141 -20.94 15.18 -8.19
CA ALA A 141 -20.23 15.12 -9.46
C ALA A 141 -20.75 13.96 -10.34
N PRO A 142 -21.30 14.26 -11.54
CA PRO A 142 -21.86 13.24 -12.42
C PRO A 142 -20.77 12.36 -13.03
N PHE A 143 -21.15 11.17 -13.50
CA PHE A 143 -20.33 10.33 -14.35
C PHE A 143 -21.10 9.98 -15.65
N PRO A 144 -20.51 10.17 -16.85
CA PRO A 144 -19.17 10.71 -17.14
C PRO A 144 -18.95 12.14 -16.62
N VAL A 145 -17.68 12.49 -16.38
CA VAL A 145 -17.29 13.81 -15.83
C VAL A 145 -17.53 14.90 -16.87
N VAL A 146 -18.05 16.05 -16.42
CA VAL A 146 -18.32 17.23 -17.25
C VAL A 146 -17.55 18.45 -16.72
N ASN A 147 -17.44 19.49 -17.54
CA ASN A 147 -16.83 20.79 -17.18
C ASN A 147 -15.40 20.67 -16.59
N ILE A 148 -14.57 19.80 -17.18
CA ILE A 148 -13.17 19.63 -16.79
C ILE A 148 -12.39 20.91 -17.14
N PRO A 149 -11.78 21.61 -16.17
CA PRO A 149 -11.09 22.87 -16.42
C PRO A 149 -9.74 22.64 -17.12
N ARG A 150 -9.23 23.67 -17.78
CA ARG A 150 -8.07 23.54 -18.69
C ARG A 150 -6.83 22.94 -18.02
N GLU A 151 -6.57 23.28 -16.76
CA GLU A 151 -5.47 22.75 -15.96
C GLU A 151 -5.65 21.29 -15.53
N ALA A 152 -6.84 20.72 -15.68
CA ALA A 152 -7.13 19.30 -15.44
C ALA A 152 -7.14 18.47 -16.73
N VAL A 153 -7.37 19.08 -17.91
CA VAL A 153 -7.49 18.36 -19.21
C VAL A 153 -6.25 17.52 -19.53
N ASP A 154 -5.04 18.03 -19.30
CA ASP A 154 -3.80 17.29 -19.56
C ASP A 154 -3.75 15.95 -18.81
N TYR A 155 -4.32 15.92 -17.61
CA TYR A 155 -4.35 14.74 -16.74
C TYR A 155 -5.41 13.70 -17.14
N LEU A 156 -5.97 13.82 -18.35
CA LEU A 156 -6.71 12.76 -19.07
C LEU A 156 -5.81 11.96 -20.02
N PHE A 157 -4.64 12.45 -20.40
CA PHE A 157 -3.79 11.77 -21.38
C PHE A 157 -3.03 10.60 -20.78
N GLY A 158 -2.82 9.57 -21.61
CA GLY A 158 -1.90 8.47 -21.30
C GLY A 158 -0.43 8.87 -21.40
N SER A 159 0.45 7.99 -20.93
CA SER A 159 1.90 8.12 -21.00
C SER A 159 2.55 6.73 -21.10
N GLU A 160 3.87 6.64 -21.20
CA GLU A 160 4.57 5.35 -21.28
C GLU A 160 4.33 4.47 -20.03
N GLN A 161 4.14 5.08 -18.85
CA GLN A 161 3.81 4.33 -17.63
C GLN A 161 2.29 4.17 -17.40
N VAL A 162 1.46 4.97 -18.09
CA VAL A 162 0.00 5.07 -17.89
C VAL A 162 -0.72 4.85 -19.23
N GLN A 163 -0.79 3.60 -19.69
CA GLN A 163 -1.22 3.25 -21.04
C GLN A 163 -2.75 3.21 -21.20
N THR A 164 -3.38 4.38 -21.32
CA THR A 164 -4.84 4.55 -21.52
C THR A 164 -5.34 4.02 -22.87
N ASP A 165 -4.43 3.77 -23.81
CA ASP A 165 -4.72 3.25 -25.14
C ASP A 165 -4.67 1.70 -25.20
N ASP A 166 -4.17 1.00 -24.19
CA ASP A 166 -4.24 -0.48 -24.20
C ASP A 166 -5.70 -0.96 -24.07
N PRO A 167 -6.20 -1.79 -25.01
CA PRO A 167 -7.61 -2.21 -24.99
C PRO A 167 -8.00 -2.93 -23.71
N ARG A 168 -7.08 -3.65 -23.04
CA ARG A 168 -7.36 -4.35 -21.77
C ARG A 168 -7.62 -3.38 -20.62
N ILE A 169 -6.93 -2.23 -20.61
CA ILE A 169 -7.20 -1.13 -19.68
C ILE A 169 -8.56 -0.51 -19.99
N ARG A 170 -8.88 -0.26 -21.27
CA ARG A 170 -10.16 0.32 -21.70
C ARG A 170 -11.36 -0.54 -21.35
N ASP A 171 -11.29 -1.83 -21.63
CA ASP A 171 -12.38 -2.76 -21.41
C ASP A 171 -12.63 -2.94 -19.90
N LEU A 172 -11.57 -3.13 -19.11
CA LEU A 172 -11.68 -3.23 -17.64
C LEU A 172 -12.22 -1.93 -17.01
N ALA A 173 -11.75 -0.76 -17.44
CA ALA A 173 -12.22 0.51 -16.91
C ALA A 173 -13.73 0.73 -17.18
N ARG A 174 -14.19 0.38 -18.38
CA ARG A 174 -15.62 0.43 -18.75
C ARG A 174 -16.44 -0.60 -17.97
N GLU A 175 -15.95 -1.82 -17.80
CA GLU A 175 -16.60 -2.87 -17.03
C GLU A 175 -16.80 -2.44 -15.57
N LEU A 176 -15.74 -1.94 -14.91
CA LEU A 176 -15.77 -1.48 -13.53
C LEU A 176 -16.72 -0.29 -13.31
N THR A 177 -16.79 0.63 -14.26
CA THR A 177 -17.63 1.84 -14.16
C THR A 177 -19.04 1.67 -14.73
N THR A 178 -19.40 0.48 -15.22
CA THR A 178 -20.73 0.22 -15.80
C THR A 178 -21.86 0.53 -14.82
N GLY A 179 -22.75 1.44 -15.23
CA GLY A 179 -23.90 1.87 -14.43
C GLY A 179 -23.59 2.83 -13.29
N ALA A 180 -22.33 3.25 -13.08
CA ALA A 180 -22.01 4.31 -12.14
C ALA A 180 -22.70 5.62 -12.55
N GLN A 181 -23.33 6.31 -11.59
CA GLN A 181 -24.05 7.57 -11.84
C GLN A 181 -23.26 8.80 -11.40
N THR A 182 -22.39 8.65 -10.39
CA THR A 182 -21.51 9.70 -9.88
C THR A 182 -20.05 9.35 -10.12
N GLN A 183 -19.21 10.36 -10.24
CA GLN A 183 -17.77 10.18 -10.37
C GLN A 183 -17.19 9.44 -9.16
N TYR A 184 -17.70 9.71 -7.96
CA TYR A 184 -17.29 9.03 -6.75
C TYR A 184 -17.51 7.51 -6.84
N ASP A 185 -18.68 7.05 -7.31
CA ASP A 185 -18.95 5.61 -7.49
C ASP A 185 -18.01 4.98 -8.52
N ALA A 186 -17.76 5.66 -9.65
CA ALA A 186 -16.80 5.22 -10.65
C ALA A 186 -15.36 5.07 -10.10
N VAL A 187 -14.86 6.08 -9.38
CA VAL A 187 -13.52 6.07 -8.75
C VAL A 187 -13.44 5.00 -7.66
N GLN A 188 -14.45 4.90 -6.80
CA GLN A 188 -14.49 3.96 -5.68
C GLN A 188 -14.43 2.51 -6.19
N ARG A 189 -15.19 2.15 -7.23
CA ARG A 189 -15.15 0.80 -7.82
C ARG A 189 -13.77 0.45 -8.41
N ILE A 190 -13.09 1.41 -9.03
CA ILE A 190 -11.72 1.22 -9.55
C ILE A 190 -10.74 1.00 -8.38
N CYS A 191 -10.80 1.83 -7.33
CA CYS A 191 -9.95 1.66 -6.14
C CYS A 191 -10.21 0.33 -5.43
N GLU A 192 -11.46 -0.06 -5.23
CA GLU A 192 -11.84 -1.35 -4.63
C GLU A 192 -11.31 -2.54 -5.45
N TRP A 193 -11.40 -2.49 -6.79
CA TRP A 193 -10.82 -3.52 -7.64
C TRP A 193 -9.30 -3.60 -7.54
N ILE A 194 -8.59 -2.46 -7.54
CA ILE A 194 -7.12 -2.42 -7.41
C ILE A 194 -6.67 -3.00 -6.07
N VAL A 195 -7.31 -2.55 -4.98
CA VAL A 195 -7.03 -3.04 -3.61
C VAL A 195 -7.15 -4.56 -3.54
N ASP A 196 -8.14 -5.15 -4.19
CA ASP A 196 -8.32 -6.61 -4.19
C ASP A 196 -7.37 -7.36 -5.13
N ASN A 197 -7.15 -6.86 -6.34
CA ASN A 197 -6.47 -7.59 -7.42
C ASN A 197 -4.96 -7.34 -7.50
N VAL A 198 -4.44 -6.31 -6.83
CA VAL A 198 -3.00 -5.99 -6.82
C VAL A 198 -2.39 -6.30 -5.45
N ARG A 199 -1.20 -6.89 -5.45
CA ARG A 199 -0.36 -7.17 -4.27
C ARG A 199 0.89 -6.31 -4.26
N TYR A 200 1.23 -5.75 -3.11
CA TYR A 200 2.48 -5.02 -2.96
C TYR A 200 3.71 -5.94 -3.09
N VAL A 201 4.67 -5.57 -3.93
CA VAL A 201 5.98 -6.23 -4.07
C VAL A 201 7.09 -5.18 -4.16
N ASN A 202 8.28 -5.52 -3.66
CA ASN A 202 9.40 -4.59 -3.58
C ASN A 202 10.72 -5.37 -3.78
N PRO A 203 11.50 -5.16 -4.86
CA PRO A 203 11.17 -4.37 -6.05
C PRO A 203 10.15 -5.07 -6.97
N PRO A 204 9.33 -4.34 -7.74
CA PRO A 204 8.66 -4.86 -8.92
C PRO A 204 9.66 -5.01 -10.09
N GLN A 205 9.29 -5.74 -11.16
CA GLN A 205 10.15 -5.88 -12.35
C GLN A 205 10.00 -4.73 -13.35
N ARG A 206 8.84 -4.07 -13.35
CA ARG A 206 8.53 -2.88 -14.16
C ARG A 206 7.62 -1.97 -13.33
N PHE A 207 7.65 -0.67 -13.59
CA PHE A 207 6.92 0.34 -12.80
C PHE A 207 5.65 0.87 -13.50
N ASP A 208 5.29 0.33 -14.66
CA ASP A 208 4.12 0.75 -15.47
C ASP A 208 2.79 0.11 -15.03
N ALA A 209 1.67 0.63 -15.55
CA ALA A 209 0.31 0.15 -15.27
C ALA A 209 0.04 -1.27 -15.82
N LEU A 210 0.53 -1.58 -17.03
CA LEU A 210 0.33 -2.89 -17.66
C LEU A 210 1.00 -4.01 -16.88
N PHE A 211 2.15 -3.76 -16.25
CA PHE A 211 2.78 -4.71 -15.33
C PHE A 211 1.79 -5.16 -14.24
N SER A 212 1.18 -4.24 -13.49
CA SER A 212 0.23 -4.63 -12.44
C SER A 212 -1.07 -5.23 -12.98
N LEU A 213 -1.54 -4.83 -14.17
CA LEU A 213 -2.68 -5.49 -14.81
C LEU A 213 -2.37 -6.95 -15.16
N ASP A 214 -1.15 -7.25 -15.61
CA ASP A 214 -0.72 -8.58 -16.06
C ASP A 214 -0.31 -9.50 -14.92
N THR A 215 0.38 -8.99 -13.90
CA THR A 215 0.90 -9.80 -12.78
C THR A 215 0.00 -9.81 -11.54
N GLY A 216 -0.87 -8.81 -11.37
CA GLY A 216 -1.51 -8.52 -10.09
C GLY A 216 -0.52 -8.14 -8.99
N THR A 217 0.66 -7.61 -9.34
CA THR A 217 1.67 -7.15 -8.38
C THR A 217 2.25 -5.79 -8.77
N GLY A 218 2.72 -5.01 -7.80
CA GLY A 218 3.41 -3.74 -8.05
C GLY A 218 3.86 -3.04 -6.77
N ASN A 219 4.58 -1.92 -6.89
CA ASN A 219 4.85 -0.98 -5.78
C ASN A 219 3.96 0.28 -5.88
N CYS A 220 4.22 1.29 -5.04
CA CYS A 220 3.44 2.53 -4.99
C CYS A 220 3.30 3.24 -6.35
N GLN A 221 4.32 3.15 -7.21
CA GLN A 221 4.29 3.69 -8.56
C GLN A 221 3.30 2.92 -9.43
N ASN A 222 3.40 1.58 -9.48
CA ASN A 222 2.48 0.78 -10.28
C ASN A 222 1.01 0.93 -9.84
N PHE A 223 0.75 0.96 -8.52
CA PHE A 223 -0.59 1.18 -7.98
C PHE A 223 -1.16 2.53 -8.44
N SER A 224 -0.33 3.57 -8.44
CA SER A 224 -0.69 4.92 -8.90
C SER A 224 -0.91 4.97 -10.42
N HIS A 225 -0.02 4.35 -11.19
CA HIS A 225 -0.11 4.30 -12.66
C HIS A 225 -1.32 3.49 -13.14
N LEU A 226 -1.63 2.34 -12.52
CA LEU A 226 -2.80 1.53 -12.87
C LEU A 226 -4.12 2.24 -12.51
N ALA A 227 -4.16 2.91 -11.36
CA ALA A 227 -5.31 3.73 -10.98
C ALA A 227 -5.52 4.90 -11.97
N ALA A 228 -4.45 5.62 -12.30
CA ALA A 228 -4.50 6.68 -13.31
C ALA A 228 -4.93 6.14 -14.68
N ALA A 229 -4.39 5.00 -15.13
CA ALA A 229 -4.72 4.43 -16.44
C ALA A 229 -6.20 4.05 -16.53
N LEU A 230 -6.74 3.37 -15.51
CA LEU A 230 -8.16 3.00 -15.48
C LEU A 230 -9.07 4.22 -15.42
N MET A 231 -8.76 5.22 -14.59
CA MET A 231 -9.60 6.42 -14.41
C MET A 231 -9.57 7.37 -15.63
N ARG A 232 -8.37 7.69 -16.15
CA ARG A 232 -8.22 8.57 -17.33
C ARG A 232 -8.96 8.04 -18.55
N THR A 233 -8.93 6.72 -18.74
CA THR A 233 -9.59 6.02 -19.85
C THR A 233 -11.11 6.16 -19.88
N VAL A 234 -11.74 6.51 -18.75
CA VAL A 234 -13.17 6.80 -18.62
C VAL A 234 -13.46 8.29 -18.36
N GLY A 235 -12.53 9.17 -18.71
CA GLY A 235 -12.72 10.62 -18.66
C GLY A 235 -12.54 11.25 -17.29
N ILE A 236 -11.90 10.56 -16.34
CA ILE A 236 -11.64 11.09 -14.98
C ILE A 236 -10.20 11.64 -14.93
N PRO A 237 -9.97 12.94 -14.70
CA PRO A 237 -8.61 13.47 -14.62
C PRO A 237 -7.91 13.01 -13.34
N VAL A 238 -6.70 12.47 -13.51
CA VAL A 238 -5.87 11.96 -12.42
C VAL A 238 -4.43 12.41 -12.62
N ARG A 239 -3.81 13.02 -11.62
CA ARG A 239 -2.37 13.31 -11.62
C ARG A 239 -1.63 12.39 -10.67
N VAL A 240 -0.42 12.00 -11.07
CA VAL A 240 0.49 11.23 -10.22
C VAL A 240 1.27 12.23 -9.36
N VAL A 241 1.40 11.90 -8.08
CA VAL A 241 2.08 12.70 -7.07
C VAL A 241 3.30 11.92 -6.58
N ASN A 242 4.43 12.60 -6.47
CA ASN A 242 5.64 12.07 -5.85
C ASN A 242 5.95 12.88 -4.59
N GLY A 243 6.36 12.20 -3.54
CA GLY A 243 6.68 12.80 -2.26
C GLY A 243 7.35 11.84 -1.30
N ILE A 244 7.25 12.14 -0.01
CA ILE A 244 7.86 11.37 1.06
C ILE A 244 6.77 10.89 2.03
N THR A 245 6.84 9.62 2.45
CA THR A 245 6.11 9.14 3.62
C THR A 245 7.05 9.06 4.82
N LEU A 246 6.54 9.43 5.99
CA LEU A 246 7.25 9.32 7.26
C LEU A 246 6.78 8.06 8.01
N ASP A 247 7.65 7.51 8.86
CA ASP A 247 7.41 6.21 9.47
C ASP A 247 6.72 6.25 10.83
N GLU A 248 6.50 7.42 11.44
CA GLU A 248 5.79 7.50 12.72
C GLU A 248 4.42 6.79 12.63
N PRO A 249 4.09 5.81 13.49
CA PRO A 249 2.82 5.10 13.41
C PRO A 249 1.66 5.97 13.89
N TYR A 250 0.43 5.60 13.55
CA TYR A 250 -0.79 6.20 14.09
C TYR A 250 -1.92 5.18 14.26
N ASP A 251 -2.84 5.46 15.18
CA ASP A 251 -3.90 4.55 15.57
C ASP A 251 -5.28 5.04 15.14
N ILE A 252 -6.12 4.10 14.70
CA ILE A 252 -7.54 4.29 14.44
C ILE A 252 -8.31 3.43 15.45
N ALA A 253 -9.08 4.07 16.32
CA ALA A 253 -9.93 3.36 17.28
C ALA A 253 -11.12 2.71 16.55
N LEU A 254 -11.23 1.39 16.61
CA LEU A 254 -12.36 0.61 16.10
C LEU A 254 -13.26 0.16 17.26
N SER A 255 -14.41 -0.43 16.95
CA SER A 255 -15.31 -0.97 17.97
C SER A 255 -14.71 -2.18 18.68
N GLY A 256 -14.03 -1.96 19.82
CA GLY A 256 -13.40 -3.00 20.65
C GLY A 256 -12.02 -3.44 20.19
N ASP A 257 -11.36 -2.69 19.31
CA ASP A 257 -10.05 -3.01 18.72
C ASP A 257 -9.33 -1.70 18.32
N VAL A 258 -8.01 -1.75 18.10
CA VAL A 258 -7.23 -0.62 17.57
C VAL A 258 -6.50 -1.05 16.31
N MET A 259 -6.71 -0.34 15.21
CA MET A 259 -5.94 -0.56 13.98
C MET A 259 -4.82 0.48 13.87
N ARG A 260 -3.58 0.01 14.05
CA ARG A 260 -2.37 0.80 13.86
C ARG A 260 -1.94 0.80 12.39
N THR A 261 -1.64 1.98 11.87
CA THR A 261 -1.05 2.18 10.55
C THR A 261 0.36 2.75 10.69
N ARG A 262 1.24 2.32 9.78
CA ARG A 262 2.63 2.76 9.66
C ARG A 262 3.00 2.77 8.19
N MET A 263 3.89 3.66 7.79
CA MET A 263 4.58 3.58 6.50
C MET A 263 6.10 3.46 6.72
N GLY A 264 6.84 3.11 5.68
CA GLY A 264 8.29 3.23 5.70
C GLY A 264 8.72 4.67 5.40
N LEU A 265 9.84 5.08 5.98
CA LEU A 265 10.43 6.39 5.73
C LEU A 265 11.07 6.40 4.34
N GLY A 266 10.60 7.26 3.46
CA GLY A 266 11.20 7.43 2.13
C GLY A 266 10.23 7.82 1.04
N ARG A 267 10.64 7.62 -0.20
CA ARG A 267 9.94 8.11 -1.40
C ARG A 267 8.68 7.31 -1.70
N HIS A 268 7.59 8.01 -1.94
CA HIS A 268 6.29 7.40 -2.17
C HIS A 268 5.55 8.08 -3.33
N SER A 269 4.80 7.27 -4.09
CA SER A 269 3.96 7.72 -5.20
C SER A 269 2.49 7.43 -4.89
N TRP A 270 1.62 8.40 -5.14
CA TRP A 270 0.16 8.28 -4.98
C TRP A 270 -0.54 9.09 -6.07
N ILE A 271 -1.87 9.20 -6.01
CA ILE A 271 -2.63 9.97 -7.01
C ILE A 271 -3.46 11.08 -6.37
N GLU A 272 -3.71 12.13 -7.14
CA GLU A 272 -4.78 13.09 -6.89
C GLU A 272 -5.78 12.99 -8.04
N VAL A 273 -7.07 12.86 -7.70
CA VAL A 273 -8.19 12.75 -8.65
C VAL A 273 -8.95 14.07 -8.63
N TRP A 274 -9.21 14.66 -9.80
CA TRP A 274 -9.97 15.92 -9.88
C TRP A 274 -11.47 15.66 -9.93
N PHE A 275 -12.23 16.32 -9.06
CA PHE A 275 -13.70 16.31 -9.02
C PHE A 275 -14.26 17.72 -9.27
N PRO A 276 -15.35 17.90 -10.03
CA PRO A 276 -16.00 19.20 -10.24
C PRO A 276 -16.40 19.94 -8.95
N ASP A 277 -16.81 19.21 -7.91
CA ASP A 277 -17.34 19.77 -6.66
C ASP A 277 -16.36 19.74 -5.47
N LEU A 278 -15.22 19.06 -5.63
CA LEU A 278 -14.21 18.85 -4.57
C LEU A 278 -12.78 19.24 -5.00
N GLY A 279 -12.55 19.52 -6.29
CA GLY A 279 -11.22 19.78 -6.84
C GLY A 279 -10.30 18.55 -6.75
N TRP A 280 -8.99 18.79 -6.66
CA TRP A 280 -8.00 17.72 -6.51
C TRP A 280 -8.11 17.06 -5.13
N THR A 281 -8.51 15.79 -5.12
CA THR A 281 -8.69 14.97 -3.91
C THR A 281 -7.65 13.84 -3.90
N PRO A 282 -6.85 13.66 -2.83
CA PRO A 282 -5.78 12.65 -2.80
C PRO A 282 -6.31 11.25 -2.51
N TYR A 283 -5.69 10.24 -3.12
CA TYR A 283 -5.92 8.80 -2.88
C TYR A 283 -4.58 8.09 -2.82
N ASN A 284 -4.43 7.12 -1.92
CA ASN A 284 -3.38 6.11 -1.99
C ASN A 284 -4.01 4.76 -2.36
N PRO A 285 -3.98 4.33 -3.65
CA PRO A 285 -4.67 3.13 -4.12
C PRO A 285 -4.25 1.81 -3.45
N GLN A 286 -3.24 1.84 -2.56
CA GLN A 286 -2.86 0.71 -1.72
C GLN A 286 -3.72 0.54 -0.46
N SER A 287 -4.30 1.63 0.09
CA SER A 287 -4.90 1.60 1.45
C SER A 287 -5.89 2.72 1.79
N THR A 288 -5.87 3.88 1.12
CA THR A 288 -6.76 5.01 1.43
C THR A 288 -7.44 5.60 0.19
N ALA A 289 -8.73 5.90 0.32
CA ALA A 289 -9.51 6.63 -0.67
C ALA A 289 -9.97 7.99 -0.12
N MET A 290 -9.90 9.02 -0.96
CA MET A 290 -10.21 10.42 -0.63
C MET A 290 -9.37 11.08 0.48
N PHE A 291 -8.31 10.45 1.00
CA PHE A 291 -7.34 11.12 1.88
C PHE A 291 -5.95 10.48 1.81
N ILE A 292 -4.96 11.21 2.32
CA ILE A 292 -3.64 10.72 2.77
C ILE A 292 -3.42 11.20 4.21
N ALA A 293 -2.52 10.57 4.96
CA ALA A 293 -2.28 10.93 6.36
C ALA A 293 -1.41 12.18 6.50
N ASN A 294 -1.43 12.82 7.68
CA ASN A 294 -0.57 13.97 8.01
C ASN A 294 0.95 13.68 7.92
N ARG A 295 1.33 12.41 7.84
CA ARG A 295 2.70 11.89 7.66
C ARG A 295 3.16 11.80 6.20
N PHE A 296 2.41 12.37 5.25
CA PHE A 296 2.79 12.49 3.84
C PHE A 296 3.31 13.90 3.56
N ILE A 297 4.45 14.02 2.90
CA ILE A 297 4.97 15.29 2.39
C ILE A 297 4.88 15.28 0.87
N ARG A 298 4.07 16.19 0.32
CA ARG A 298 3.84 16.36 -1.12
C ARG A 298 4.94 17.23 -1.73
N ILE A 299 5.64 16.71 -2.74
CA ILE A 299 6.78 17.39 -3.38
C ILE A 299 6.45 17.81 -4.83
N GLU A 300 6.07 16.86 -5.69
CA GLU A 300 6.06 17.05 -7.15
C GLU A 300 4.85 16.34 -7.81
N VAL A 301 4.34 16.85 -8.94
CA VAL A 301 3.22 16.23 -9.69
C VAL A 301 3.45 16.16 -11.21
N GLY A 302 2.85 15.16 -11.84
CA GLY A 302 2.91 14.96 -13.29
C GLY A 302 1.90 13.95 -13.83
N LEU A 303 2.00 13.65 -15.12
CA LEU A 303 1.23 12.58 -15.78
C LEU A 303 1.64 11.20 -15.28
N ASP A 304 2.91 11.00 -14.96
CA ASP A 304 3.47 9.78 -14.39
C ASP A 304 4.76 10.08 -13.63
N ASN A 305 5.44 9.03 -13.14
CA ASN A 305 6.68 9.22 -12.42
C ASN A 305 7.90 9.60 -13.28
N ARG A 306 7.80 9.65 -14.62
CA ARG A 306 8.85 10.21 -15.49
C ARG A 306 8.75 11.73 -15.63
N GLU A 307 7.57 12.31 -15.42
CA GLU A 307 7.46 13.76 -15.23
C GLU A 307 7.86 14.18 -13.80
N THR A 308 7.65 13.34 -12.78
CA THR A 308 8.03 13.65 -11.37
C THR A 308 9.45 13.23 -10.99
N VAL A 309 10.45 13.58 -11.80
CA VAL A 309 11.86 13.15 -11.62
C VAL A 309 12.80 14.24 -11.11
N ASN A 310 12.36 15.50 -10.95
CA ASN A 310 13.28 16.63 -10.85
C ASN A 310 13.86 16.90 -9.46
N ASP A 311 13.20 16.48 -8.38
CA ASP A 311 13.79 16.46 -7.03
C ASP A 311 14.84 15.34 -6.88
N SER A 312 15.95 15.62 -6.19
CA SER A 312 17.15 14.79 -6.09
C SER A 312 17.71 14.26 -7.43
N LYS A 313 17.41 14.91 -8.56
CA LYS A 313 17.84 14.44 -9.89
C LYS A 313 19.32 14.69 -10.10
N VAL A 314 20.06 13.66 -10.50
CA VAL A 314 21.49 13.76 -10.80
C VAL A 314 21.69 13.64 -12.31
N LYS A 315 22.38 14.60 -12.93
CA LYS A 315 22.81 14.52 -14.34
C LYS A 315 24.31 14.78 -14.44
N TRP A 316 25.00 14.12 -15.37
CA TRP A 316 26.41 14.40 -15.64
C TRP A 316 26.81 14.02 -17.06
N ILE A 317 27.91 14.61 -17.54
CA ILE A 317 28.60 14.17 -18.77
C ILE A 317 29.91 13.51 -18.35
N THR A 318 30.07 12.22 -18.62
CA THR A 318 31.26 11.44 -18.24
C THR A 318 32.53 12.02 -18.89
N ARG A 319 33.58 12.23 -18.10
CA ARG A 319 34.88 12.74 -18.61
C ARG A 319 35.51 11.69 -19.53
N ARG A 320 36.03 12.10 -20.69
CA ARG A 320 36.66 11.18 -21.66
C ARG A 320 37.78 10.36 -20.98
N GLY A 321 37.69 9.04 -21.08
CA GLY A 321 38.64 8.10 -20.47
C GLY A 321 38.34 7.72 -19.02
N SER A 322 37.33 8.32 -18.38
CA SER A 322 36.87 7.89 -17.05
C SER A 322 35.97 6.65 -17.16
N THR A 323 36.19 5.68 -16.27
CA THR A 323 35.27 4.56 -15.99
C THR A 323 34.53 4.72 -14.67
N ARG A 324 34.89 5.73 -13.85
CA ARG A 324 34.16 6.09 -12.63
C ARG A 324 32.83 6.76 -12.97
N ARG A 325 31.81 6.50 -12.17
CA ARG A 325 30.48 7.13 -12.23
C ARG A 325 30.15 7.74 -10.87
N PRO A 326 29.40 8.85 -10.80
CA PRO A 326 28.92 9.39 -9.54
C PRO A 326 28.12 8.33 -8.76
N ASN A 327 28.39 8.23 -7.46
CA ASN A 327 27.67 7.34 -6.55
C ASN A 327 26.90 8.18 -5.52
N VAL A 328 25.68 7.76 -5.19
CA VAL A 328 24.68 8.59 -4.51
C VAL A 328 24.25 7.96 -3.20
N GLN A 329 24.32 8.74 -2.13
CA GLN A 329 23.70 8.45 -0.84
C GLN A 329 22.59 9.48 -0.58
N GLU A 330 21.42 9.00 -0.14
CA GLU A 330 20.28 9.84 0.23
C GLU A 330 19.83 9.45 1.65
N VAL A 331 19.72 10.43 2.54
CA VAL A 331 19.30 10.24 3.93
C VAL A 331 18.16 11.19 4.23
N PHE A 332 17.06 10.65 4.76
CA PHE A 332 15.92 11.40 5.26
C PHE A 332 15.98 11.46 6.78
N ALA A 333 15.64 12.60 7.35
CA ALA A 333 15.38 12.77 8.78
C ALA A 333 14.10 13.60 8.96
N SER A 334 13.33 13.26 9.99
CA SER A 334 12.10 13.98 10.32
C SER A 334 11.85 13.98 11.82
N GLU A 335 11.48 15.13 12.36
CA GLU A 335 11.08 15.30 13.76
C GLU A 335 9.66 15.89 13.81
N PHE A 336 8.78 15.27 14.60
CA PHE A 336 7.43 15.79 14.84
C PHE A 336 7.46 16.74 16.04
N GLY A 337 7.63 18.05 15.77
CA GLY A 337 7.52 19.10 16.79
C GLY A 337 6.12 19.18 17.40
N SER A 338 5.11 18.69 16.68
CA SER A 338 3.85 18.21 17.24
C SER A 338 3.24 17.12 16.36
N ASP A 339 2.52 16.20 16.98
CA ASP A 339 1.61 15.25 16.30
C ASP A 339 0.37 15.03 17.17
N SER A 340 -0.80 15.19 16.58
CA SER A 340 -2.09 15.00 17.22
C SER A 340 -2.96 14.17 16.29
N VAL A 341 -3.24 12.93 16.70
CA VAL A 341 -4.11 12.01 15.96
C VAL A 341 -5.31 11.66 16.82
N SER A 342 -6.50 11.93 16.31
CA SER A 342 -7.75 11.49 16.92
C SER A 342 -8.66 10.94 15.83
N LEU A 343 -8.57 9.61 15.61
CA LEU A 343 -9.32 8.90 14.58
C LEU A 343 -10.17 7.79 15.18
N THR A 344 -11.41 7.70 14.70
CA THR A 344 -12.34 6.61 14.94
C THR A 344 -12.72 5.96 13.61
N GLY A 345 -12.93 4.65 13.60
CA GLY A 345 -13.29 3.91 12.41
C GLY A 345 -14.40 2.89 12.67
N LYS A 346 -15.22 2.65 11.65
CA LYS A 346 -16.21 1.54 11.64
C LYS A 346 -16.11 0.80 10.32
N GLU A 347 -16.09 -0.54 10.40
CA GLU A 347 -16.10 -1.42 9.23
C GLU A 347 -17.53 -1.55 8.67
N TYR A 348 -17.64 -1.62 7.35
CA TYR A 348 -18.91 -1.79 6.64
C TYR A 348 -18.78 -2.83 5.51
N ALA A 349 -19.84 -3.62 5.35
CA ALA A 349 -19.95 -4.77 4.44
C ALA A 349 -20.03 -4.40 2.93
N ASP A 350 -19.52 -3.23 2.51
CA ASP A 350 -19.82 -2.59 1.23
C ASP A 350 -18.59 -2.22 0.36
N GLY A 351 -17.39 -2.70 0.73
CA GLY A 351 -16.10 -2.36 0.09
C GLY A 351 -15.36 -3.48 -0.69
N PRO A 352 -14.02 -3.46 -0.70
CA PRO A 352 -13.18 -4.54 -1.23
C PRO A 352 -13.06 -5.71 -0.23
N LEU A 353 -12.54 -6.88 -0.65
CA LEU A 353 -12.20 -7.97 0.27
C LEU A 353 -11.04 -7.63 1.23
N LYS A 354 -10.12 -6.74 0.83
CA LYS A 354 -9.12 -6.17 1.73
C LYS A 354 -9.61 -4.82 2.25
N ARG A 355 -9.36 -4.50 3.52
CA ARG A 355 -9.67 -3.17 4.10
C ARG A 355 -9.20 -1.99 3.22
N LEU A 356 -10.14 -1.13 2.83
CA LEU A 356 -9.89 0.21 2.27
C LEU A 356 -10.40 1.26 3.26
N MET A 357 -9.54 2.22 3.65
CA MET A 357 -9.91 3.31 4.54
C MET A 357 -10.40 4.52 3.74
N LEU A 358 -11.47 5.17 4.19
CA LEU A 358 -12.01 6.38 3.55
C LEU A 358 -12.81 7.23 4.55
N PRO A 359 -13.00 8.56 4.32
CA PRO A 359 -13.96 9.34 5.08
C PRO A 359 -15.40 8.85 4.86
N VAL A 360 -16.36 9.37 5.63
CA VAL A 360 -17.78 9.21 5.27
C VAL A 360 -18.06 10.09 4.07
N VAL A 361 -18.62 9.52 3.00
CA VAL A 361 -18.99 10.24 1.77
C VAL A 361 -20.49 10.12 1.55
N GLU A 362 -21.20 11.23 1.50
CA GLU A 362 -22.58 11.29 1.04
C GLU A 362 -22.59 11.56 -0.47
N ALA A 363 -22.72 10.48 -1.24
CA ALA A 363 -22.93 10.56 -2.69
C ALA A 363 -24.40 10.89 -2.97
N GLY A 364 -24.67 12.11 -3.45
CA GLY A 364 -26.03 12.53 -3.79
C GLY A 364 -26.50 12.04 -5.16
N THR A 365 -27.74 12.37 -5.53
CA THR A 365 -28.21 12.23 -6.91
C THR A 365 -27.36 13.15 -7.80
N PRO A 366 -26.91 12.70 -9.00
CA PRO A 366 -26.13 13.56 -9.89
C PRO A 366 -26.92 14.82 -10.24
N VAL A 367 -26.31 15.98 -10.04
CA VAL A 367 -26.89 17.25 -10.50
C VAL A 367 -26.35 17.49 -11.90
N ALA A 368 -27.24 17.58 -12.89
CA ALA A 368 -26.85 17.95 -14.25
C ALA A 368 -26.20 19.35 -14.23
N ALA A 369 -25.10 19.52 -14.97
CA ALA A 369 -24.41 20.80 -15.02
C ALA A 369 -25.37 21.89 -15.54
N ILE A 370 -25.56 22.92 -14.72
CA ILE A 370 -26.20 24.16 -15.15
C ILE A 370 -25.20 24.84 -16.11
N PRO A 371 -25.60 25.24 -17.32
CA PRO A 371 -24.73 26.05 -18.18
C PRO A 371 -24.35 27.34 -17.46
N ASP A 372 -23.07 27.74 -17.52
CA ASP A 372 -22.57 28.89 -16.78
C ASP A 372 -23.43 30.15 -17.07
N SER A 373 -24.11 30.64 -16.04
CA SER A 373 -24.64 32.00 -16.02
C SER A 373 -23.50 32.95 -15.69
N ASP A 374 -23.35 34.02 -16.48
CA ASP A 374 -22.31 35.04 -16.31
C ASP A 374 -22.14 35.51 -14.84
N PRO A 375 -20.89 35.81 -14.41
CA PRO A 375 -20.62 36.17 -13.02
C PRO A 375 -21.40 37.41 -12.58
N PRO A 376 -22.15 37.38 -11.46
CA PRO A 376 -22.83 38.56 -10.94
C PRO A 376 -21.83 39.64 -10.51
N ALA A 377 -22.14 40.89 -10.84
CA ALA A 377 -21.34 42.04 -10.43
C ALA A 377 -21.24 42.17 -8.90
N GLN A 378 -20.12 42.72 -8.43
CA GLN A 378 -19.91 43.01 -7.01
C GLN A 378 -20.84 44.14 -6.52
N GLU A 379 -21.60 43.91 -5.44
CA GLU A 379 -22.03 45.02 -4.57
C GLU A 379 -22.50 44.59 -3.16
N GLY A 380 -22.32 45.48 -2.18
CA GLY A 380 -23.26 45.63 -1.06
C GLY A 380 -23.08 44.80 0.23
N ARG A 381 -22.26 45.29 1.18
CA ARG A 381 -22.40 44.96 2.62
C ARG A 381 -23.80 45.37 3.13
N LYS A 382 -24.55 44.47 3.80
CA LYS A 382 -25.49 44.82 4.90
C LYS A 382 -25.54 43.76 6.02
N THR A 383 -26.08 44.17 7.16
CA THR A 383 -25.87 43.59 8.50
C THR A 383 -26.96 42.63 8.99
N GLY A 384 -26.53 41.46 9.48
CA GLY A 384 -26.89 40.86 10.78
C GLY A 384 -28.35 40.54 11.16
N GLN A 385 -28.60 39.27 11.51
CA GLN A 385 -29.47 38.92 12.64
C GLN A 385 -29.11 37.55 13.26
N LYS A 386 -29.31 37.40 14.58
CA LYS A 386 -29.09 36.13 15.32
C LYS A 386 -30.34 35.23 15.21
N ALA A 387 -30.14 33.94 15.00
CA ALA A 387 -31.15 32.90 15.24
C ALA A 387 -30.64 31.87 16.26
N ARG A 388 -31.51 31.45 17.18
CA ARG A 388 -31.20 30.53 18.29
C ARG A 388 -31.08 29.09 17.78
N ARG A 389 -30.12 28.31 18.32
CA ARG A 389 -30.09 26.84 18.15
C ARG A 389 -30.91 26.17 19.25
N HIS A 390 -31.88 25.35 18.88
CA HIS A 390 -32.39 24.28 19.74
C HIS A 390 -31.58 23.01 19.50
N ALA A 391 -31.14 22.35 20.57
CA ALA A 391 -30.41 21.10 20.51
C ALA A 391 -31.39 19.91 20.56
N GLY A 392 -31.79 19.41 19.39
CA GLY A 392 -32.43 18.10 19.27
C GLY A 392 -31.37 17.01 19.10
N LYS A 393 -31.44 15.92 19.88
CA LYS A 393 -30.64 14.72 19.63
C LYS A 393 -31.15 14.02 18.36
N THR A 394 -30.47 14.19 17.23
CA THR A 394 -30.71 13.41 16.03
C THR A 394 -29.86 12.14 16.05
N THR A 395 -30.51 10.99 16.19
CA THR A 395 -29.97 9.71 15.69
C THR A 395 -29.92 9.78 14.17
N GLU A 396 -28.72 9.70 13.58
CA GLU A 396 -28.55 9.72 12.13
C GLU A 396 -29.08 8.42 11.47
N PRO A 397 -29.70 8.50 10.29
CA PRO A 397 -30.11 7.32 9.53
C PRO A 397 -28.91 6.66 8.85
N ASP A 398 -28.94 5.33 8.71
CA ASP A 398 -28.00 4.61 7.84
C ASP A 398 -28.18 5.11 6.40
N ALA A 399 -27.09 5.62 5.80
CA ALA A 399 -27.07 6.03 4.40
C ALA A 399 -27.22 4.79 3.50
N THR A 400 -28.42 4.57 2.98
CA THR A 400 -28.72 3.44 2.08
C THR A 400 -28.21 3.72 0.67
N TYR A 401 -27.06 3.15 0.35
CA TYR A 401 -26.54 3.16 -1.02
C TYR A 401 -27.38 2.23 -1.92
N PRO A 402 -27.55 2.56 -3.22
CA PRO A 402 -28.12 1.62 -4.18
C PRO A 402 -27.27 0.35 -4.27
N ALA A 403 -27.91 -0.79 -4.52
CA ALA A 403 -27.21 -2.08 -4.60
C ALA A 403 -26.15 -2.06 -5.71
N LYS A 404 -24.88 -2.26 -5.34
CA LYS A 404 -23.77 -2.38 -6.29
C LYS A 404 -24.01 -3.58 -7.25
N PRO A 405 -23.62 -3.48 -8.53
CA PRO A 405 -23.68 -4.61 -9.45
C PRO A 405 -22.81 -5.79 -8.99
N PRO A 406 -23.04 -7.02 -9.51
CA PRO A 406 -22.29 -8.20 -9.09
C PRO A 406 -20.77 -8.01 -9.22
N ARG A 407 -20.04 -8.20 -8.12
CA ARG A 407 -18.59 -8.02 -8.05
C ARG A 407 -17.87 -8.90 -9.07
N LEU A 408 -17.01 -8.30 -9.90
CA LEU A 408 -16.08 -9.04 -10.74
C LEU A 408 -15.23 -9.97 -9.87
N LYS A 409 -15.18 -11.25 -10.23
CA LYS A 409 -14.37 -12.23 -9.50
C LYS A 409 -12.91 -11.78 -9.55
N PRO A 410 -12.18 -11.78 -8.41
CA PRO A 410 -10.75 -11.49 -8.42
C PRO A 410 -10.05 -12.31 -9.49
N ARG A 411 -9.22 -11.64 -10.30
CA ARG A 411 -8.41 -12.30 -11.31
C ARG A 411 -7.42 -13.19 -10.56
N THR A 412 -7.66 -14.49 -10.55
CA THR A 412 -6.74 -15.44 -9.92
C THR A 412 -5.43 -15.40 -10.68
N THR A 413 -4.45 -14.65 -10.16
CA THR A 413 -3.06 -14.58 -10.66
C THR A 413 -2.28 -15.83 -10.28
N THR A 414 -2.90 -16.97 -10.56
CA THR A 414 -2.30 -18.29 -10.57
C THR A 414 -1.76 -18.54 -11.97
N GLY A 415 -0.49 -18.22 -12.20
CA GLY A 415 0.25 -18.75 -13.36
C GLY A 415 0.25 -20.28 -13.30
N LYS A 416 -0.69 -20.92 -14.01
CA LYS A 416 -0.92 -22.38 -14.05
C LYS A 416 -0.94 -23.12 -12.70
N ALA A 417 -1.20 -22.47 -11.57
CA ALA A 417 -1.80 -23.18 -10.44
C ALA A 417 -3.29 -23.37 -10.77
N GLY A 418 -3.61 -24.49 -11.41
CA GLY A 418 -5.00 -24.90 -11.57
C GLY A 418 -5.67 -25.13 -10.20
N LYS A 419 -6.91 -25.61 -10.21
CA LYS A 419 -7.50 -26.28 -9.03
C LYS A 419 -6.82 -27.64 -8.79
N THR A 420 -5.49 -27.64 -8.68
CA THR A 420 -4.69 -28.77 -8.26
C THR A 420 -5.03 -28.98 -6.80
N GLN A 421 -5.96 -29.90 -6.52
CA GLN A 421 -6.15 -30.40 -5.17
C GLN A 421 -4.77 -30.83 -4.65
N LEU A 422 -4.27 -30.14 -3.64
CA LEU A 422 -2.95 -30.43 -3.07
C LEU A 422 -2.95 -31.90 -2.64
N LYS A 423 -2.19 -32.72 -3.38
CA LYS A 423 -2.17 -34.16 -3.19
C LYS A 423 -1.59 -34.47 -1.81
N LYS A 424 -2.19 -35.43 -1.12
CA LYS A 424 -1.61 -36.00 0.10
C LYS A 424 -0.17 -36.44 -0.18
N GLY A 425 0.75 -36.11 0.71
CA GLY A 425 2.20 -36.34 0.55
C GLY A 425 2.94 -35.27 -0.27
N ALA A 426 2.26 -34.27 -0.85
CA ALA A 426 2.94 -33.17 -1.53
C ALA A 426 3.62 -32.23 -0.53
N ALA A 427 4.89 -31.89 -0.79
CA ALA A 427 5.57 -30.79 -0.12
C ALA A 427 4.97 -29.46 -0.59
N VAL A 428 4.72 -28.55 0.35
CA VAL A 428 4.12 -27.24 0.09
C VAL A 428 4.85 -26.12 0.83
N ALA A 429 4.80 -24.93 0.24
CA ALA A 429 5.23 -23.68 0.85
C ALA A 429 4.14 -22.63 0.66
N LEU A 430 3.87 -21.82 1.68
CA LEU A 430 2.86 -20.77 1.68
C LEU A 430 3.36 -19.53 2.44
N GLY A 431 2.77 -18.37 2.18
CA GLY A 431 3.25 -17.07 2.68
C GLY A 431 3.90 -16.24 1.55
N ASN A 432 4.78 -15.31 1.92
CA ASN A 432 5.44 -14.35 1.03
C ASN A 432 6.55 -15.03 0.22
N MET A 433 6.16 -15.90 -0.72
CA MET A 433 7.10 -16.65 -1.56
C MET A 433 7.91 -15.76 -2.51
N ASP A 434 7.36 -14.62 -2.93
CA ASP A 434 7.99 -13.72 -3.90
C ASP A 434 9.00 -12.75 -3.27
N PHE A 435 9.01 -12.56 -1.95
CA PHE A 435 9.92 -11.61 -1.30
C PHE A 435 11.40 -12.06 -1.45
N PRO A 436 12.27 -11.24 -2.08
CA PRO A 436 13.64 -11.64 -2.43
C PRO A 436 14.55 -11.94 -1.23
N GLN A 437 15.74 -12.50 -1.51
CA GLN A 437 16.82 -12.64 -0.54
C GLN A 437 17.87 -11.54 -0.69
N ASN A 438 18.43 -11.10 0.45
CA ASN A 438 19.53 -10.15 0.53
C ASN A 438 19.24 -8.79 -0.13
N ILE A 439 18.00 -8.31 -0.01
CA ILE A 439 17.65 -6.94 -0.43
C ILE A 439 18.28 -5.97 0.56
N ASP A 440 19.24 -5.18 0.08
CA ASP A 440 19.80 -4.05 0.79
C ASP A 440 19.18 -2.75 0.25
N PHE A 441 18.35 -2.11 1.06
CA PHE A 441 17.69 -0.84 0.72
C PHE A 441 18.64 0.35 0.78
N SER A 442 19.79 0.24 1.49
CA SER A 442 20.75 1.32 1.65
C SER A 442 21.64 1.55 0.42
N THR A 443 21.78 0.53 -0.45
CA THR A 443 22.64 0.57 -1.64
C THR A 443 21.88 0.38 -2.96
N TYR A 444 20.56 0.13 -2.92
CA TYR A 444 19.75 0.00 -4.13
C TYR A 444 19.72 1.34 -4.88
N SER A 445 20.14 1.30 -6.15
CA SER A 445 20.10 2.44 -7.06
C SER A 445 19.77 1.93 -8.47
N ASP A 446 18.95 2.70 -9.19
CA ASP A 446 18.62 2.39 -10.58
C ASP A 446 19.84 2.55 -11.49
N ALA A 447 19.82 1.89 -12.64
CA ALA A 447 20.85 2.10 -13.66
C ALA A 447 20.67 3.50 -14.28
N PRO A 448 21.75 4.28 -14.47
CA PRO A 448 21.67 5.58 -15.13
C PRO A 448 21.19 5.48 -16.58
N GLU A 449 20.25 6.33 -16.97
CA GLU A 449 19.79 6.48 -18.34
C GLU A 449 20.78 7.37 -19.12
N THR A 450 20.91 7.16 -20.43
CA THR A 450 21.79 7.96 -21.30
C THR A 450 21.00 8.59 -22.43
N LEU A 451 21.07 9.91 -22.58
CA LEU A 451 20.48 10.65 -23.70
C LEU A 451 21.45 11.73 -24.19
N ASN A 452 21.79 11.71 -25.48
CA ASN A 452 22.70 12.67 -26.12
C ASN A 452 24.05 12.87 -25.38
N GLY A 453 24.58 11.79 -24.78
CA GLY A 453 25.83 11.82 -23.99
C GLY A 453 25.69 12.35 -22.56
N VAL A 454 24.49 12.80 -22.16
CA VAL A 454 24.16 13.14 -20.77
C VAL A 454 23.64 11.88 -20.07
N MET A 455 24.31 11.52 -18.99
CA MET A 455 23.86 10.49 -18.06
C MET A 455 22.87 11.11 -17.07
N THR A 456 21.79 10.40 -16.75
CA THR A 456 20.80 10.81 -15.73
C THR A 456 20.57 9.66 -14.75
N LEU A 457 20.63 9.95 -13.45
CA LEU A 457 20.17 9.05 -12.40
C LEU A 457 18.94 9.66 -11.73
N ASN A 458 17.83 8.94 -11.82
CA ASN A 458 16.54 9.31 -11.24
C ASN A 458 16.42 8.81 -9.79
N ARG A 459 15.32 9.16 -9.12
CA ARG A 459 15.02 8.70 -7.76
C ARG A 459 14.65 7.21 -7.73
N ASN A 460 15.14 6.54 -6.69
CA ASN A 460 14.70 5.21 -6.31
C ASN A 460 13.44 5.29 -5.41
N PHE A 461 12.43 4.43 -5.66
CA PHE A 461 11.20 4.30 -4.85
C PHE A 461 11.20 3.07 -3.92
N MET A 462 12.34 2.40 -3.78
CA MET A 462 12.53 1.30 -2.84
C MET A 462 12.61 1.82 -1.40
N VAL A 463 11.49 1.78 -0.70
CA VAL A 463 11.41 2.11 0.72
C VAL A 463 11.66 0.86 1.58
N GLU A 464 12.47 1.00 2.63
CA GLU A 464 12.60 -0.02 3.68
C GLU A 464 11.35 0.00 4.58
N THR A 465 10.63 -1.13 4.62
CA THR A 465 9.42 -1.29 5.43
C THR A 465 9.67 -2.33 6.51
N ALA A 466 10.10 -1.88 7.68
CA ALA A 466 10.50 -2.76 8.78
C ALA A 466 10.07 -2.23 10.16
N GLU A 467 9.99 -3.17 11.09
CA GLU A 467 9.66 -2.92 12.50
C GLU A 467 10.70 -3.59 13.41
N TYR A 468 11.12 -2.90 14.46
CA TYR A 468 12.01 -3.46 15.47
C TYR A 468 11.24 -4.46 16.33
N ALA A 469 11.52 -5.75 16.11
CA ALA A 469 10.76 -6.84 16.73
C ALA A 469 11.21 -7.15 18.17
N THR A 470 12.34 -6.60 18.62
CA THR A 470 13.02 -7.01 19.86
C THR A 470 13.35 -5.88 20.83
N THR A 471 13.18 -4.60 20.44
CA THR A 471 13.63 -3.44 21.25
C THR A 471 12.53 -2.50 21.70
N ARG A 472 11.33 -2.55 21.11
CA ARG A 472 10.22 -1.59 21.36
C ARG A 472 9.23 -2.00 22.47
N LEU A 473 9.60 -2.94 23.35
CA LEU A 473 8.72 -3.51 24.40
C LEU A 473 7.33 -3.92 23.89
N ARG A 474 7.27 -4.42 22.66
CA ARG A 474 6.06 -4.89 21.99
C ARG A 474 6.29 -6.28 21.43
N GLN A 475 5.23 -7.07 21.44
CA GLN A 475 5.19 -8.37 20.79
C GLN A 475 4.27 -8.30 19.57
N TYR A 476 4.68 -9.00 18.52
CA TYR A 476 3.96 -9.09 17.26
C TYR A 476 3.63 -10.55 16.96
N ALA A 477 2.45 -10.79 16.40
CA ALA A 477 2.05 -12.10 15.92
C ALA A 477 1.45 -12.01 14.51
N GLN A 478 1.91 -12.87 13.61
CA GLN A 478 1.48 -12.94 12.20
C GLN A 478 0.63 -14.20 11.97
N VAL A 479 -0.61 -14.06 11.50
CA VAL A 479 -1.47 -15.22 11.18
C VAL A 479 -1.16 -15.78 9.80
N PHE A 480 -1.29 -17.09 9.67
CA PHE A 480 -1.40 -17.80 8.40
C PHE A 480 -2.56 -18.80 8.41
N THR A 481 -3.12 -19.08 7.23
CA THR A 481 -4.22 -20.03 7.07
C THR A 481 -3.76 -21.30 6.38
N LEU A 482 -4.11 -22.46 6.94
CA LEU A 482 -3.91 -23.78 6.36
C LEU A 482 -5.22 -24.27 5.72
N PRO A 483 -5.29 -24.42 4.37
CA PRO A 483 -6.49 -24.91 3.70
C PRO A 483 -6.70 -26.43 3.86
N ARG A 484 -5.68 -27.16 4.31
CA ARG A 484 -5.67 -28.60 4.60
C ARG A 484 -4.71 -28.87 5.75
N ALA A 485 -4.86 -30.03 6.40
CA ALA A 485 -3.91 -30.48 7.42
C ALA A 485 -2.48 -30.58 6.86
N LEU A 486 -1.51 -30.15 7.65
CA LEU A 486 -0.11 -30.01 7.27
C LEU A 486 0.79 -30.61 8.35
N SER A 487 1.66 -31.56 7.98
CA SER A 487 2.82 -31.84 8.82
C SER A 487 3.84 -30.71 8.64
N LEU A 488 3.95 -29.84 9.65
CA LEU A 488 4.84 -28.70 9.65
C LEU A 488 6.30 -29.18 9.69
N LYS A 489 7.14 -28.56 8.87
CA LYS A 489 8.59 -28.77 8.88
C LYS A 489 9.31 -27.58 9.52
N ASP A 490 9.03 -26.39 9.00
CA ASP A 490 9.69 -25.16 9.39
C ASP A 490 8.86 -23.92 9.02
N ILE A 491 9.15 -22.82 9.73
CA ILE A 491 8.63 -21.48 9.42
C ILE A 491 9.85 -20.57 9.22
N SER A 492 9.82 -19.69 8.21
CA SER A 492 10.89 -18.73 7.94
C SER A 492 10.38 -17.30 8.00
N LEU A 493 11.18 -16.39 8.56
CA LEU A 493 10.89 -14.96 8.64
C LEU A 493 11.92 -14.13 7.88
N ALA A 494 11.49 -13.03 7.28
CA ALA A 494 12.38 -12.06 6.62
C ALA A 494 12.97 -11.10 7.67
N LEU A 495 14.15 -11.43 8.19
CA LEU A 495 14.80 -10.70 9.28
C LEU A 495 16.09 -10.01 8.80
N HIS A 496 16.46 -8.94 9.49
CA HIS A 496 17.78 -8.31 9.41
C HIS A 496 18.31 -8.03 10.83
N ARG A 497 19.62 -8.20 11.05
CA ARG A 497 20.28 -8.04 12.35
C ARG A 497 21.27 -6.88 12.32
N TYR A 498 21.04 -5.89 13.18
CA TYR A 498 21.96 -4.77 13.40
C TYR A 498 22.95 -5.04 14.54
N GLY A 499 22.61 -5.90 15.51
CA GLY A 499 23.46 -6.15 16.68
C GLY A 499 22.83 -7.07 17.73
N GLY A 500 23.34 -6.96 18.96
CA GLY A 500 22.87 -7.73 20.11
C GLY A 500 23.28 -9.21 20.12
N GLY A 501 23.09 -9.85 21.27
CA GLY A 501 23.31 -11.28 21.52
C GLY A 501 22.01 -12.04 21.79
N GLY A 502 22.12 -13.16 22.50
CA GLY A 502 20.99 -14.01 22.89
C GLY A 502 20.48 -14.93 21.77
N SER A 503 19.17 -15.22 21.80
CA SER A 503 18.53 -16.25 20.96
C SER A 503 17.14 -15.83 20.51
N LEU A 504 16.68 -16.38 19.37
CA LEU A 504 15.33 -16.23 18.82
C LEU A 504 14.63 -17.59 18.66
N TRP A 505 13.30 -17.62 18.72
CA TRP A 505 12.48 -18.77 18.35
C TRP A 505 11.12 -18.30 17.81
N ILE A 506 10.36 -19.22 17.21
CA ILE A 506 8.96 -18.99 16.87
C ILE A 506 8.07 -19.74 17.83
N ASP A 507 7.13 -19.03 18.45
CA ASP A 507 5.98 -19.62 19.12
C ASP A 507 4.80 -19.66 18.15
N LEU A 508 4.28 -20.87 17.94
CA LEU A 508 3.10 -21.14 17.12
C LEU A 508 1.89 -21.27 18.04
N MET A 509 0.87 -20.42 17.83
CA MET A 509 -0.35 -20.40 18.64
C MET A 509 -1.58 -20.74 17.80
N GLU A 510 -2.64 -21.25 18.43
CA GLU A 510 -3.96 -21.40 17.80
C GLU A 510 -4.63 -20.03 17.59
N ASP A 511 -5.63 -19.98 16.71
CA ASP A 511 -6.47 -18.80 16.48
C ASP A 511 -7.64 -18.79 17.47
N ASP A 512 -7.61 -17.88 18.43
CA ASP A 512 -8.74 -17.55 19.30
C ASP A 512 -9.46 -16.32 18.75
N ALA A 513 -10.59 -16.54 18.07
CA ALA A 513 -11.46 -15.50 17.53
C ALA A 513 -10.78 -14.39 16.70
N GLY A 514 -9.68 -14.67 15.98
CA GLY A 514 -8.92 -13.68 15.22
C GLY A 514 -7.83 -12.96 16.04
N LYS A 515 -7.38 -13.57 17.13
CA LYS A 515 -6.22 -13.22 17.96
C LYS A 515 -5.39 -14.50 18.24
N PRO A 516 -4.09 -14.38 18.57
CA PRO A 516 -3.31 -15.51 19.08
C PRO A 516 -3.85 -16.00 20.42
N GLY A 517 -4.16 -17.30 20.50
CA GLY A 517 -4.59 -18.00 21.70
C GLY A 517 -3.51 -18.89 22.28
N GLU A 518 -3.88 -20.12 22.64
CA GLU A 518 -3.00 -21.12 23.28
C GLU A 518 -1.78 -21.51 22.43
N LEU A 519 -0.67 -21.82 23.10
CA LEU A 519 0.58 -22.27 22.48
C LEU A 519 0.45 -23.71 21.95
N VAL A 520 0.60 -23.87 20.64
CA VAL A 520 0.65 -25.19 19.97
C VAL A 520 2.05 -25.78 20.05
N ALA A 521 3.07 -24.98 19.74
CA ALA A 521 4.44 -25.45 19.57
C ALA A 521 5.46 -24.31 19.56
N THR A 522 6.64 -24.54 20.13
CA THR A 522 7.82 -23.67 20.01
C THR A 522 8.83 -24.27 19.04
N SER A 523 9.43 -23.46 18.18
CA SER A 523 10.47 -23.92 17.24
C SER A 523 11.77 -24.32 17.95
N GLU A 524 12.71 -24.88 17.21
CA GLU A 524 14.11 -24.87 17.63
C GLU A 524 14.58 -23.43 17.87
N ILE A 525 15.39 -23.25 18.92
CA ILE A 525 15.97 -21.97 19.30
C ILE A 525 17.21 -21.70 18.44
N ILE A 526 17.28 -20.53 17.83
CA ILE A 526 18.39 -20.08 16.98
C ILE A 526 19.22 -19.05 17.74
N PRO A 527 20.53 -19.24 17.91
CA PRO A 527 21.38 -18.20 18.49
C PRO A 527 21.50 -17.01 17.54
N VAL A 528 21.38 -15.80 18.07
CA VAL A 528 21.42 -14.54 17.30
C VAL A 528 22.77 -14.36 16.58
N SER A 529 23.85 -14.94 17.13
CA SER A 529 25.16 -15.03 16.48
C SER A 529 25.16 -15.78 15.15
N GLY A 530 24.22 -16.72 14.93
CA GLY A 530 24.03 -17.44 13.68
C GLY A 530 23.34 -16.60 12.58
N ILE A 531 22.78 -15.43 12.92
CA ILE A 531 22.18 -14.51 11.97
C ILE A 531 23.25 -13.50 11.53
N SER A 532 23.49 -13.45 10.21
CA SER A 532 24.46 -12.55 9.60
C SER A 532 24.09 -11.08 9.81
N MET A 533 25.09 -10.27 10.17
CA MET A 533 25.00 -8.80 10.27
C MET A 533 25.30 -8.07 8.95
N ARG A 534 25.50 -8.79 7.83
CA ARG A 534 25.64 -8.14 6.51
C ARG A 534 24.36 -7.35 6.20
N PRO A 535 24.43 -6.16 5.56
CA PRO A 535 23.26 -5.39 5.14
C PRO A 535 22.17 -6.22 4.45
N GLY A 536 20.92 -5.79 4.60
CA GLY A 536 19.77 -6.35 3.91
C GLY A 536 19.10 -7.58 4.53
N TYR A 537 17.85 -7.81 4.10
CA TYR A 537 16.92 -8.77 4.68
C TYR A 537 17.08 -10.19 4.13
N ARG A 538 16.90 -11.20 4.98
CA ARG A 538 17.09 -12.62 4.62
C ARG A 538 16.14 -13.54 5.38
N TRP A 539 15.89 -14.70 4.77
CA TRP A 539 15.04 -15.73 5.34
C TRP A 539 15.77 -16.51 6.43
N VAL A 540 15.47 -16.19 7.69
CA VAL A 540 15.89 -17.00 8.85
C VAL A 540 14.86 -18.11 9.03
N THR A 541 15.30 -19.37 8.99
CA THR A 541 14.43 -20.57 9.06
C THR A 541 14.46 -21.17 10.47
N PHE A 542 13.28 -21.33 11.07
CA PHE A 542 13.02 -21.92 12.37
C PHE A 542 12.37 -23.32 12.19
N PRO A 543 13.14 -24.41 12.36
CA PRO A 543 12.61 -25.76 12.21
C PRO A 543 11.82 -26.22 13.44
N PHE A 544 10.89 -27.15 13.25
CA PHE A 544 10.07 -27.75 14.32
C PHE A 544 10.40 -29.23 14.56
N ARG A 545 11.67 -29.65 14.37
CA ARG A 545 12.05 -31.09 14.39
C ARG A 545 12.14 -31.67 15.80
N LEU A 546 12.38 -30.83 16.81
CA LEU A 546 12.63 -31.27 18.19
C LEU A 546 11.37 -31.38 19.06
N HIS A 547 10.21 -30.88 18.61
CA HIS A 547 9.00 -30.82 19.45
C HIS A 547 8.32 -32.17 19.73
N THR A 548 8.92 -33.23 19.22
CA THR A 548 8.32 -34.54 18.98
C THR A 548 8.92 -35.65 19.86
N ALA A 549 10.01 -35.38 20.57
CA ALA A 549 10.70 -36.37 21.41
C ALA A 549 9.92 -36.79 22.67
N SER A 550 9.07 -35.92 23.24
CA SER A 550 8.31 -36.20 24.48
C SER A 550 6.92 -36.81 24.26
N LEU A 551 6.42 -36.83 23.02
CA LEU A 551 5.04 -37.26 22.69
C LEU A 551 4.97 -38.48 21.75
N GLY A 552 6.11 -39.09 21.39
CA GLY A 552 6.16 -40.30 20.57
C GLY A 552 5.67 -40.14 19.12
N GLN A 553 5.43 -38.91 18.66
CA GLN A 553 5.11 -38.59 17.28
C GLN A 553 6.39 -38.15 16.55
N ASN A 554 6.51 -38.37 15.23
CA ASN A 554 7.69 -37.93 14.46
C ASN A 554 7.50 -36.60 13.69
N THR A 555 6.29 -36.02 13.67
CA THR A 555 6.00 -34.75 12.97
C THR A 555 4.86 -33.98 13.62
N LEU A 556 5.07 -32.69 13.92
CA LEU A 556 4.01 -31.76 14.31
C LEU A 556 2.98 -31.65 13.17
N THR A 557 1.73 -32.01 13.44
CA THR A 557 0.67 -32.02 12.42
C THR A 557 -0.44 -31.06 12.79
N LEU A 558 -0.54 -29.98 12.03
CA LEU A 558 -1.56 -28.95 12.15
C LEU A 558 -2.80 -29.36 11.35
N LYS A 559 -3.99 -28.99 11.85
CA LYS A 559 -5.26 -29.17 11.12
C LYS A 559 -5.43 -28.06 10.09
N SER A 560 -6.49 -28.12 9.28
CA SER A 560 -6.93 -26.95 8.52
C SER A 560 -7.48 -25.90 9.48
N GLY A 561 -7.03 -24.65 9.37
CA GLY A 561 -7.37 -23.58 10.31
C GLY A 561 -6.42 -22.38 10.20
N ASN A 562 -6.62 -21.40 11.07
CA ASN A 562 -5.70 -20.28 11.25
C ASN A 562 -4.71 -20.59 12.39
N TYR A 563 -3.48 -20.12 12.26
CA TYR A 563 -2.43 -20.25 13.27
C TYR A 563 -1.58 -18.97 13.30
N TRP A 564 -1.07 -18.61 14.47
CA TRP A 564 -0.33 -17.38 14.71
C TRP A 564 1.15 -17.65 14.96
N ILE A 565 2.02 -16.85 14.32
CA ILE A 565 3.47 -16.88 14.42
C ILE A 565 3.92 -15.72 15.32
N GLY A 566 4.28 -16.00 16.57
CA GLY A 566 4.96 -15.06 17.46
C GLY A 566 6.48 -15.22 17.37
N LEU A 567 7.22 -14.11 17.37
CA LEU A 567 8.69 -14.11 17.46
C LEU A 567 9.11 -13.94 18.92
N GLY A 568 9.62 -15.01 19.53
CA GLY A 568 10.19 -14.98 20.88
C GLY A 568 11.70 -14.70 20.86
N TYR A 569 12.21 -14.08 21.92
CA TYR A 569 13.62 -13.74 22.05
C TYR A 569 14.11 -13.68 23.51
N THR A 570 15.41 -13.89 23.71
CA THR A 570 16.13 -13.62 24.98
C THR A 570 17.39 -12.79 24.72
N GLY A 571 17.89 -12.12 25.76
CA GLY A 571 19.04 -11.22 25.68
C GLY A 571 18.66 -9.84 25.16
N ASP A 572 19.58 -9.23 24.41
CA ASP A 572 19.50 -7.88 23.85
C ASP A 572 19.53 -7.82 22.29
N PRO A 573 18.93 -8.77 21.54
CA PRO A 573 19.03 -8.78 20.08
C PRO A 573 18.46 -7.51 19.45
N VAL A 574 19.11 -7.00 18.41
CA VAL A 574 18.61 -5.86 17.62
C VAL A 574 18.23 -6.35 16.23
N ILE A 575 16.95 -6.71 16.07
CA ILE A 575 16.39 -7.37 14.89
C ILE A 575 15.23 -6.57 14.32
N ASN A 576 15.27 -6.33 13.01
CA ASN A 576 14.12 -5.87 12.24
C ASN A 576 13.41 -7.05 11.57
N TRP A 577 12.07 -7.00 11.56
CA TRP A 577 11.22 -7.88 10.74
C TRP A 577 10.64 -7.06 9.59
N PHE A 578 10.86 -7.52 8.35
CA PHE A 578 10.37 -6.85 7.16
C PHE A 578 8.85 -7.04 6.98
N PHE A 579 8.12 -5.95 6.77
CA PHE A 579 6.70 -5.96 6.46
C PHE A 579 6.42 -5.46 5.05
N THR A 580 5.22 -5.78 4.56
CA THR A 580 4.69 -5.39 3.25
C THR A 580 3.33 -4.73 3.42
N TYR A 581 3.06 -3.70 2.61
CA TYR A 581 1.78 -2.97 2.68
C TYR A 581 0.60 -3.81 2.19
N GLY A 582 -0.56 -3.58 2.80
CA GLY A 582 -1.79 -4.32 2.51
C GLY A 582 -1.70 -5.78 2.93
N LYS A 583 -2.58 -6.62 2.37
CA LYS A 583 -2.65 -8.06 2.66
C LYS A 583 -2.21 -8.89 1.45
N PRO A 584 -0.90 -9.14 1.28
CA PRO A 584 -0.38 -10.03 0.23
C PRO A 584 -0.82 -11.48 0.36
N VAL A 585 -1.01 -12.01 1.58
CA VAL A 585 -1.28 -13.44 1.86
C VAL A 585 -1.94 -13.66 3.22
N GLY A 586 -2.96 -14.52 3.29
CA GLY A 586 -3.59 -14.91 4.56
C GLY A 586 -4.95 -14.24 4.80
N PRO A 587 -5.49 -14.33 6.03
CA PRO A 587 -6.84 -13.88 6.35
C PRO A 587 -6.90 -12.38 6.69
N GLU A 588 -8.11 -11.83 6.72
CA GLU A 588 -8.38 -10.42 6.99
C GLU A 588 -8.07 -10.02 8.46
N GLY A 589 -6.79 -9.82 8.76
CA GLY A 589 -6.29 -9.47 10.10
C GLY A 589 -4.85 -9.92 10.32
N GLY A 590 -4.01 -9.87 9.27
CA GLY A 590 -2.74 -10.59 9.16
C GLY A 590 -1.77 -10.43 10.33
N THR A 591 -1.75 -9.29 11.00
CA THR A 591 -0.83 -9.07 12.12
C THR A 591 -1.52 -8.44 13.32
N ARG A 592 -1.25 -8.99 14.50
CA ARG A 592 -1.62 -8.46 15.82
C ARG A 592 -0.39 -7.94 16.55
N PHE A 593 -0.61 -6.97 17.43
CA PHE A 593 0.39 -6.52 18.40
C PHE A 593 -0.19 -6.45 19.81
N ARG A 594 0.70 -6.55 20.80
CA ARG A 594 0.44 -6.17 22.20
C ARG A 594 1.67 -5.50 22.78
N ASP A 595 1.48 -4.60 23.72
CA ASP A 595 2.58 -4.12 24.56
C ASP A 595 3.00 -5.25 25.52
N ALA A 596 4.30 -5.41 25.80
CA ALA A 596 4.84 -6.61 26.45
C ALA A 596 4.37 -6.84 27.91
N LEU A 597 3.68 -5.85 28.49
CA LEU A 597 3.08 -5.92 29.83
C LEU A 597 1.60 -6.33 29.82
N LEU A 598 0.98 -6.44 28.63
CA LEU A 598 -0.44 -6.80 28.46
C LEU A 598 -0.56 -8.27 28.03
N SER A 599 -1.57 -8.96 28.55
CA SER A 599 -1.89 -10.32 28.15
C SER A 599 -2.69 -10.38 26.84
N ASP A 600 -3.67 -9.50 26.66
CA ASP A 600 -4.53 -9.47 25.47
C ASP A 600 -3.85 -8.88 24.23
N TRP A 601 -4.14 -9.49 23.07
CA TRP A 601 -3.74 -9.03 21.74
C TRP A 601 -4.71 -7.97 21.22
N GLY A 602 -4.66 -6.79 21.85
CA GLY A 602 -5.66 -5.72 21.70
C GLY A 602 -5.59 -4.85 20.44
N GLY A 603 -4.64 -5.09 19.53
CA GLY A 603 -4.50 -4.27 18.32
C GLY A 603 -4.09 -5.02 17.06
N ALA A 604 -4.51 -4.52 15.90
CA ALA A 604 -4.16 -5.00 14.56
C ALA A 604 -3.24 -4.01 13.82
N LEU A 605 -2.43 -4.51 12.88
CA LEU A 605 -1.68 -3.68 11.94
C LEU A 605 -2.39 -3.62 10.57
N SER A 606 -2.21 -2.53 9.82
CA SER A 606 -2.67 -2.39 8.42
C SER A 606 -1.67 -2.92 7.38
N TYR A 607 -0.58 -3.54 7.84
CA TYR A 607 0.49 -4.15 7.06
C TYR A 607 0.76 -5.58 7.57
N GLU A 608 1.37 -6.42 6.73
CA GLU A 608 1.68 -7.82 7.05
C GLU A 608 3.19 -8.07 7.10
N PHE A 609 3.64 -8.80 8.11
CA PHE A 609 5.02 -9.24 8.21
C PHE A 609 5.32 -10.37 7.22
N ASN A 610 6.55 -10.42 6.69
CA ASN A 610 6.92 -11.41 5.68
C ASN A 610 7.31 -12.74 6.33
N TYR A 611 6.58 -13.80 5.97
CA TYR A 611 6.75 -15.15 6.49
C TYR A 611 6.69 -16.21 5.37
N ARG A 612 7.22 -17.41 5.63
CA ARG A 612 7.01 -18.62 4.82
C ARG A 612 6.78 -19.81 5.73
N VAL A 613 5.75 -20.61 5.48
CA VAL A 613 5.49 -21.88 6.19
C VAL A 613 5.73 -23.03 5.22
N ARG A 614 6.49 -24.05 5.63
CA ARG A 614 6.79 -25.23 4.82
C ARG A 614 6.41 -26.53 5.53
N GLY A 615 5.88 -27.48 4.76
CA GLY A 615 5.47 -28.78 5.30
C GLY A 615 5.01 -29.76 4.22
N VAL A 616 4.37 -30.84 4.65
CA VAL A 616 3.80 -31.89 3.77
C VAL A 616 2.31 -32.05 4.05
N VAL A 617 1.49 -32.04 2.99
CA VAL A 617 0.02 -32.13 3.10
C VAL A 617 -0.41 -33.55 3.51
N ARG A 618 -1.31 -33.64 4.49
CA ARG A 618 -1.80 -34.90 5.09
C ARG A 618 -3.07 -35.46 4.45
#